data_AF-A0A920P4Q7-F1
#
_entry.id   AF-A0A920P4Q7-F1
#
_cell.length_a   1.000
_cell.length_b   1.000
_cell.length_c   1.000
_cell.angle_alpha   90.00
_cell.angle_beta   90.00
_cell.angle_gamma   90.00
#
_symmetry.space_group_name_H-M   'P 1'
#
loop_
_entity.id
_entity.type
_entity.pdbx_description
1 polymer ?
#
loop_
_entity_poly.entity_id
_entity_poly.type
_entity_poly.pdbx_seq_one_letter_code
_entity_poly.pdbx_strand_id
1 'polypeptide(L)' 'MTDAVVILEFGFKSEGAVPLDEFKDLPAEGEDVEVLLESLEDDDGAVVLSKKKADFLRVWEKIREAMTKTAQ' A
#
# COMPACT_ATOMS: atom_id res chain seq x y z
N MET A 1 -23.70 1.82 1.73
CA MET A 1 -23.22 1.72 0.33
C MET A 1 -22.05 2.69 0.16
N THR A 2 -21.01 2.48 0.97
CA THR A 2 -19.68 3.11 0.84
C THR A 2 -18.64 2.17 1.43
N ASP A 3 -18.91 0.87 1.32
CA ASP A 3 -18.27 -0.22 2.06
C ASP A 3 -17.07 -0.81 1.27
N ALA A 4 -16.61 -0.12 0.22
CA ALA A 4 -15.67 -0.65 -0.77
C ALA A 4 -14.28 0.02 -0.75
N VAL A 5 -14.01 0.89 0.23
CA VAL A 5 -12.71 1.55 0.41
C VAL A 5 -12.27 1.42 1.86
N VAL A 6 -10.98 1.19 2.07
CA VAL A 6 -10.33 1.26 3.39
C VAL A 6 -9.67 2.62 3.51
N ILE A 7 -10.04 3.35 4.55
CA ILE A 7 -9.39 4.61 4.93
C ILE A 7 -8.17 4.27 5.77
N LEU A 8 -7.03 4.81 5.38
CA LEU A 8 -5.76 4.67 6.08
C LEU A 8 -5.29 6.04 6.51
N GLU A 9 -5.00 6.18 7.79
CA GLU A 9 -4.38 7.38 8.35
C GLU A 9 -2.86 7.19 8.34
N PHE A 10 -2.12 8.11 7.71
CA PHE A 10 -0.66 8.04 7.68
C PHE A 10 -0.05 9.43 7.88
N GLY A 11 0.96 9.49 8.73
CA GLY A 11 1.53 10.76 9.17
C GLY A 11 0.57 11.59 10.04
N PHE A 12 0.98 12.81 10.37
CA PHE A 12 0.31 13.63 11.39
C PHE A 12 -0.94 14.38 10.92
N LYS A 13 -1.37 14.23 9.66
CA LYS A 13 -2.48 15.02 9.09
C LYS A 13 -3.10 14.54 7.77
N SER A 14 -2.72 13.37 7.26
CA SER A 14 -3.15 12.92 5.94
C SER A 14 -3.86 11.57 6.03
N GLU A 15 -5.05 11.54 5.44
CA GLU A 15 -5.89 10.35 5.30
C GLU A 15 -5.86 9.96 3.82
N GLY A 16 -5.66 8.68 3.53
CA GLY A 16 -5.72 8.16 2.17
C GLY A 16 -6.75 7.04 2.08
N ALA A 17 -7.43 6.94 0.94
CA ALA A 17 -8.39 5.88 0.69
C ALA A 17 -7.79 4.87 -0.28
N VAL A 18 -7.85 3.59 0.07
CA VAL A 18 -7.44 2.50 -0.82
C VAL A 18 -8.66 1.64 -1.13
N PRO A 19 -9.01 1.43 -2.40
CA PRO A 19 -10.14 0.58 -2.76
C PRO A 19 -9.87 -0.87 -2.36
N LEU A 20 -10.92 -1.58 -1.92
CA LEU A 20 -10.82 -2.99 -1.51
C LEU A 20 -10.29 -3.90 -2.61
N ASP A 21 -10.46 -3.54 -3.88
CA ASP A 21 -9.93 -4.29 -5.03
C ASP A 21 -8.38 -4.35 -5.05
N GLU A 22 -7.72 -3.38 -4.40
CA GLU A 22 -6.26 -3.39 -4.23
C GLU A 22 -5.80 -4.38 -3.14
N PHE A 23 -6.72 -4.84 -2.29
CA PHE A 23 -6.43 -5.81 -1.25
C PHE A 23 -6.75 -7.22 -1.75
N LYS A 24 -5.73 -8.07 -1.74
CA LYS A 24 -5.89 -9.50 -2.05
C LYS A 24 -6.67 -10.24 -0.96
N ASP A 25 -6.49 -9.78 0.28
CA ASP A 25 -7.23 -10.21 1.46
C ASP A 25 -7.61 -8.97 2.26
N LEU A 26 -8.84 -8.94 2.78
CA LEU A 26 -9.36 -7.78 3.49
C LEU A 26 -8.66 -7.67 4.85
N PRO A 27 -7.98 -6.54 5.15
CA PRO A 27 -7.36 -6.37 6.44
C PRO A 27 -8.41 -6.28 7.54
N ALA A 28 -8.07 -6.76 8.72
CA ALA A 28 -8.91 -6.57 9.90
C ALA A 28 -8.88 -5.10 10.35
N GLU A 29 -9.97 -4.65 10.97
CA GLU A 29 -10.01 -3.34 11.63
C GLU A 29 -8.90 -3.24 12.70
N GLY A 30 -8.04 -2.23 12.57
CA GLY A 30 -6.89 -2.03 13.47
C GLY A 30 -5.62 -2.80 13.08
N GLU A 31 -5.60 -3.49 11.94
CA GLU A 31 -4.38 -4.12 11.42
C GLU A 31 -3.47 -3.11 10.72
N ASP A 32 -2.18 -3.15 11.03
CA ASP A 32 -1.17 -2.36 10.33
C ASP A 32 -0.95 -2.90 8.92
N VAL A 33 -1.29 -2.09 7.91
CA VAL A 33 -1.07 -2.43 6.51
C VAL A 33 0.00 -1.55 5.88
N GLU A 34 0.98 -2.19 5.25
CA GLU A 34 1.97 -1.47 4.45
C GLU A 34 1.42 -1.13 3.07
N VAL A 35 1.40 0.16 2.75
CA VAL A 35 0.94 0.71 1.47
C VAL A 35 2.01 1.60 0.86
N LEU A 36 2.00 1.71 -0.47
CA LEU A 36 2.92 2.57 -1.20
C LEU A 36 2.24 3.91 -1.43
N LEU A 37 2.87 4.98 -0.98
CA LEU A 37 2.50 6.35 -1.35
C LEU A 37 2.92 6.59 -2.80
N GLU A 38 1.94 6.74 -3.70
CA GLU A 38 2.21 7.09 -5.10
C GLU A 38 2.34 8.59 -5.27
N SER A 39 1.35 9.32 -4.76
CA SER A 39 1.27 10.78 -4.84
C SER A 39 0.54 11.31 -3.61
N LEU A 40 1.01 12.46 -3.11
CA LEU A 40 0.31 13.21 -2.06
C LEU A 40 -0.83 14.05 -2.64
N GLU A 41 -0.79 14.34 -3.94
CA GLU A 41 -1.78 15.10 -4.69
C GLU A 41 -1.94 14.47 -6.08
N ASP A 42 -3.08 13.84 -6.33
CA ASP A 42 -3.57 13.55 -7.68
C ASP A 42 -4.26 14.78 -8.28
N ASP A 43 -4.79 14.68 -9.51
CA ASP A 43 -5.42 15.80 -10.23
C ASP A 43 -6.56 16.51 -9.44
N ASP A 44 -7.13 15.82 -8.46
CA ASP A 44 -8.18 16.31 -7.55
C ASP A 44 -7.66 16.75 -6.16
N GLY A 45 -6.35 16.67 -5.91
CA GLY A 45 -5.71 16.98 -4.62
C GLY A 45 -5.85 15.88 -3.55
N ALA A 46 -6.22 14.66 -3.97
CA ALA A 46 -6.32 13.50 -3.09
C ALA A 46 -4.98 12.73 -3.00
N VAL A 47 -4.72 12.11 -1.84
CA VAL A 47 -3.59 11.21 -1.69
C VAL A 47 -3.91 9.88 -2.37
N VAL A 48 -3.03 9.43 -3.26
CA VAL A 48 -3.11 8.11 -3.88
C VAL A 48 -2.14 7.14 -3.20
N LEU A 49 -2.74 6.07 -2.69
CA LEU A 49 -2.09 4.98 -2.00
C LEU A 49 -2.37 3.68 -2.75
N SER A 50 -1.35 2.84 -2.89
CA SER A 50 -1.44 1.55 -3.59
C SER A 50 -0.92 0.40 -2.74
N LYS A 51 -1.80 -0.55 -2.42
CA LYS A 51 -1.44 -1.78 -1.69
C LYS A 51 -0.75 -2.79 -2.61
N LYS A 52 -1.24 -3.01 -3.84
CA LYS A 52 -0.64 -3.98 -4.77
C LYS A 52 0.81 -3.64 -5.08
N LYS A 53 1.12 -2.35 -5.28
CA LYS A 53 2.49 -1.90 -5.56
C LYS A 53 3.42 -2.09 -4.37
N ALA A 54 2.95 -1.84 -3.14
CA ALA A 54 3.72 -2.13 -1.94
C ALA A 54 4.09 -3.60 -1.83
N ASP A 55 3.12 -4.50 -2.06
CA ASP A 55 3.35 -5.95 -2.04
C ASP A 55 4.37 -6.36 -3.12
N PHE A 56 4.21 -5.84 -4.34
CA PHE A 56 5.13 -6.09 -5.44
C PHE A 56 6.56 -5.64 -5.13
N LEU A 57 6.75 -4.43 -4.61
CA LEU A 57 8.07 -3.93 -4.21
C LEU A 57 8.71 -4.82 -3.16
N ARG A 58 7.93 -5.25 -2.16
CA ARG A 58 8.41 -6.16 -1.13
C ARG A 58 8.86 -7.51 -1.66
N VAL A 59 8.08 -8.10 -2.55
CA VAL A 59 8.43 -9.37 -3.20
C VAL A 59 9.66 -9.17 -4.08
N TRP A 60 9.74 -8.06 -4.81
CA TRP A 60 10.88 -7.72 -5.65
C TRP A 60 12.17 -7.56 -4.84
N GLU A 61 12.12 -6.86 -3.71
CA GLU A 61 13.26 -6.73 -2.79
C GLU A 61 13.71 -8.09 -2.27
N LYS A 62 12.77 -8.95 -1.84
CA LYS A 62 13.09 -10.33 -1.42
C LYS A 62 13.79 -11.14 -2.52
N ILE A 63 13.30 -11.04 -3.76
CA ILE A 63 13.92 -11.73 -4.92
C ILE A 63 15.34 -11.19 -5.13
N ARG A 64 15.51 -9.87 -5.13
CA ARG A 64 16.81 -9.23 -5.32
C ARG A 64 17.81 -9.61 -4.23
N GLU A 65 17.39 -9.60 -2.96
CA GLU A 65 18.21 -10.04 -1.84
C GLU A 65 18.61 -11.52 -1.97
N ALA A 66 17.66 -12.39 -2.32
CA ALA A 66 17.94 -13.82 -2.54
C ALA A 66 18.94 -14.06 -3.68
N MET A 67 18.84 -13.28 -4.76
CA MET A 67 19.81 -13.33 -5.87
C MET A 67 21.20 -12.86 -5.44
N THR A 68 21.31 -11.75 -4.68
CA THR A 68 22.59 -11.27 -4.17
C THR A 68 23.24 -12.26 -3.19
N LYS A 69 22.45 -12.96 -2.37
CA LYS A 69 22.97 -13.88 -1.35
C LYS A 69 23.50 -15.20 -1.91
N THR A 70 23.16 -15.55 -3.15
CA THR A 70 23.64 -16.78 -3.81
C THR A 70 25.02 -16.57 -4.48
N ALA A 71 25.53 -15.34 -4.49
CA ALA A 71 26.83 -14.99 -5.07
C ALA A 71 27.97 -14.88 -4.03
N GLN A 72 27.76 -15.30 -2.77
CA GLN A 72 28.77 -15.29 -1.71
C GLN A 72 29.19 -16.70 -1.28
#